data_AF-A0A087G7K7-F1
#
_entry.id   AF-A0A087G7K7-F1
#
_cell.length_a   1.000
_cell.length_b   1.000
_cell.length_c   1.000
_cell.angle_alpha   90.00
_cell.angle_beta   90.00
_cell.angle_gamma   90.00
#
_symmetry.space_group_name_H-M   'P 1'
#
loop_
_entity.id
_entity.type
_entity.pdbx_description
1 polymer ?
#
loop_
_entity_poly.entity_id
_entity_poly.type
_entity_poly.pdbx_seq_one_letter_code
_entity_poly.pdbx_strand_id
1 'polypeptide(L)'
;MTATETIAAAINQIDEKKEKLKKAFDDLQSHRSLLSPSFSLSWSEIDSHFSSLQSSLSNRFRLLQSASQLEHDPHRIESADAKTSPEEEETTTVVEPELRTLCEKMDGIGLCKYLIDRWDDDSPLNLELSAAIRYSTDPASMVLDAIQGSYHQTQSSRKSVDVRRVFVLLMEALIENNGEIKVDVRDRAKRLGYDWKTKIGVKPFEALLFLHLVAAFELGSEFSSEEISDYVFMIGKYKQATSVCNKIGLDSESVGNLIKKLLDSGKAVLAVKFMYECGVIDGFEPITTLKSYVKELRVAAYRICVEGNYSLKSQNEATDKEVSALKAVIKIVKDHTLESEFCDEKLEQRVDELEKQKALRKRNTANANPNPQQEPQHKGRKRARGGNGTQVPAPLSQQQPLPRSEAVLMPGLQLNPFGLVNSALGGGVVPYMNPLAGLYGSAAAPQSVYYGQQNRFVLPGQYHPPYYSQ
;
A
#
# COMPACT_ATOMS: atom_id res chain seq x y z
N MET A 1 22.36 17.07 26.99
CA MET A 1 22.84 17.16 25.60
C MET A 1 21.91 18.06 24.82
N THR A 2 22.46 18.95 24.00
CA THR A 2 21.68 19.60 22.92
C THR A 2 21.42 18.60 21.78
N ALA A 3 20.47 18.92 20.88
CA ALA A 3 20.19 18.06 19.73
C ALA A 3 21.43 17.88 18.81
N THR A 4 22.25 18.93 18.67
CA THR A 4 23.48 18.89 17.87
C THR A 4 24.57 18.02 18.52
N GLU A 5 24.72 18.03 19.85
CA GLU A 5 25.60 17.08 20.56
C GLU A 5 25.19 15.62 20.34
N THR A 6 23.89 15.32 20.40
CA THR A 6 23.37 13.97 20.15
C THR A 6 23.66 13.50 18.72
N ILE A 7 23.51 14.38 17.72
CA ILE A 7 23.82 14.07 16.33
C ILE A 7 25.33 13.88 16.12
N ALA A 8 26.18 14.73 16.73
CA ALA A 8 27.63 14.56 16.69
C ALA A 8 28.08 13.22 17.28
N ALA A 9 27.52 12.84 18.44
CA ALA A 9 27.79 11.54 19.07
C ALA A 9 27.32 10.36 18.19
N ALA A 10 26.19 10.49 17.51
CA ALA A 10 25.69 9.47 16.59
C ALA A 10 26.56 9.31 15.33
N ILE A 11 27.08 10.41 14.77
CA ILE A 11 28.00 10.40 13.62
C ILE A 11 29.33 9.74 14.01
N ASN A 12 29.89 10.08 15.17
CA ASN A 12 31.15 9.48 15.64
C ASN A 12 31.06 7.96 15.91
N GLN A 13 29.86 7.42 16.14
CA GLN A 13 29.64 5.97 16.24
C GLN A 13 29.61 5.23 14.89
N ILE A 14 29.64 5.93 13.75
CA ILE A 14 29.56 5.29 12.43
C ILE A 14 30.80 4.42 12.19
N ASP A 15 32.00 4.89 12.51
CA ASP A 15 33.25 4.15 12.31
C ASP A 15 33.30 2.85 13.15
N GLU A 16 32.93 2.92 14.43
CA GLU A 16 32.80 1.72 15.27
C GLU A 16 31.81 0.69 14.70
N LYS A 17 30.68 1.16 14.15
CA LYS A 17 29.64 0.29 13.57
C LYS A 17 30.13 -0.31 12.24
N LYS A 18 30.89 0.47 11.45
CA LYS A 18 31.55 0.02 10.21
C LYS A 18 32.62 -1.03 10.49
N GLU A 19 33.41 -0.88 11.56
CA GLU A 19 34.40 -1.89 12.00
C GLU A 19 33.71 -3.18 12.50
N LYS A 20 32.65 -3.06 13.31
CA LYS A 20 31.85 -4.21 13.76
C LYS A 20 31.22 -4.95 12.57
N LEU A 21 30.74 -4.22 11.55
CA LEU A 21 30.24 -4.79 10.30
C LEU A 21 31.34 -5.46 9.47
N LYS A 22 32.54 -4.86 9.40
CA LYS A 22 33.72 -5.46 8.75
C LYS A 22 34.07 -6.81 9.37
N LYS A 23 34.12 -6.88 10.70
CA LYS A 23 34.39 -8.13 11.43
C LYS A 23 33.34 -9.21 11.14
N ALA A 24 32.06 -8.84 11.08
CA ALA A 24 30.98 -9.78 10.72
C ALA A 24 31.05 -10.23 9.25
N PHE A 25 31.47 -9.36 8.33
CA PHE A 25 31.70 -9.70 6.93
C PHE A 25 32.86 -10.69 6.77
N ASP A 26 33.97 -10.49 7.48
CA ASP A 26 35.13 -11.38 7.40
C ASP A 26 34.86 -12.75 8.05
N ASP A 27 34.06 -12.80 9.12
CA ASP A 27 33.56 -14.03 9.73
C ASP A 27 32.66 -14.82 8.76
N LEU A 28 31.68 -14.15 8.13
CA LEU A 28 30.84 -14.72 7.07
C LEU A 28 31.66 -15.23 5.87
N GLN A 29 32.70 -14.48 5.48
CA GLN A 29 33.61 -14.85 4.39
C GLN A 29 34.49 -16.06 4.74
N SER A 30 34.79 -16.30 6.02
CA SER A 30 35.47 -17.53 6.46
C SER A 30 34.62 -18.79 6.20
N HIS A 31 33.29 -18.64 6.29
CA HIS A 31 32.30 -19.69 6.03
C HIS A 31 31.83 -19.78 4.57
N ARG A 32 32.54 -19.15 3.61
CA ARG A 32 32.14 -19.07 2.19
C ARG A 32 31.88 -20.42 1.51
N SER A 33 32.47 -21.52 1.99
CA SER A 33 32.19 -22.89 1.50
C SER A 33 30.77 -23.39 1.81
N LEU A 34 30.05 -22.73 2.72
CA LEU A 34 28.64 -23.01 3.04
C LEU A 34 27.67 -22.07 2.31
N LEU A 35 28.18 -21.06 1.59
CA LEU A 35 27.38 -20.07 0.86
C LEU A 35 27.18 -20.49 -0.60
N SER A 36 26.10 -20.01 -1.21
CA SER A 36 25.86 -20.23 -2.64
C SER A 36 26.99 -19.62 -3.48
N PRO A 37 27.45 -20.29 -4.57
CA PRO A 37 28.38 -19.69 -5.54
C PRO A 37 27.89 -18.37 -6.16
N SER A 38 26.58 -18.10 -6.09
CA SER A 38 25.97 -16.83 -6.51
C SER A 38 26.13 -15.67 -5.52
N PHE A 39 26.78 -15.88 -4.36
CA PHE A 39 27.00 -14.82 -3.36
C PHE A 39 28.27 -14.04 -3.67
N SER A 40 28.14 -13.01 -4.52
CA SER A 40 29.20 -12.08 -4.92
C SER A 40 28.96 -10.69 -4.32
N LEU A 41 29.25 -10.53 -3.03
CA LEU A 41 29.34 -9.23 -2.36
C LEU A 41 30.79 -8.91 -2.06
N SER A 42 31.30 -7.75 -2.48
CA SER A 42 32.63 -7.29 -2.09
C SER A 42 32.55 -6.35 -0.89
N TRP A 43 33.57 -6.37 -0.03
CA TRP A 43 33.68 -5.36 1.02
C TRP A 43 33.83 -3.94 0.43
N SER A 44 34.50 -3.80 -0.71
CA SER A 44 34.73 -2.52 -1.41
C SER A 44 33.45 -1.78 -1.80
N GLU A 45 32.41 -2.49 -2.25
CA GLU A 45 31.11 -1.88 -2.59
C GLU A 45 30.40 -1.38 -1.32
N ILE A 46 30.40 -2.21 -0.27
CA ILE A 46 29.81 -1.89 1.04
C ILE A 46 30.53 -0.68 1.67
N ASP A 47 31.86 -0.71 1.71
CA ASP A 47 32.69 0.32 2.31
C ASP A 47 32.55 1.67 1.59
N SER A 48 32.55 1.66 0.25
CA SER A 48 32.33 2.85 -0.57
C SER A 48 30.96 3.48 -0.29
N HIS A 49 29.90 2.66 -0.26
CA HIS A 49 28.54 3.13 0.03
C HIS A 49 28.42 3.75 1.43
N PHE A 50 28.93 3.08 2.48
CA PHE A 50 28.91 3.63 3.84
C PHE A 50 29.78 4.89 3.98
N SER A 51 30.95 4.94 3.34
CA SER A 51 31.83 6.13 3.36
C SER A 51 31.20 7.34 2.66
N SER A 52 30.46 7.11 1.57
CA SER A 52 29.66 8.14 0.88
C SER A 52 28.56 8.69 1.79
N LEU A 53 27.78 7.82 2.45
CA LEU A 53 26.75 8.23 3.42
C LEU A 53 27.34 8.99 4.60
N GLN A 54 28.44 8.52 5.19
CA GLN A 54 29.15 9.18 6.29
C GLN A 54 29.62 10.58 5.89
N SER A 55 30.16 10.73 4.67
CA SER A 55 30.61 12.02 4.11
C SER A 55 29.44 12.99 3.85
N SER A 56 28.30 12.46 3.39
CA SER A 56 27.07 13.24 3.17
C SER A 56 26.47 13.73 4.50
N LEU A 57 26.34 12.83 5.49
CA LEU A 57 25.85 13.16 6.83
C LEU A 57 26.76 14.18 7.54
N SER A 58 28.08 14.02 7.45
CA SER A 58 29.06 14.94 8.05
C SER A 58 28.98 16.33 7.44
N ASN A 59 28.80 16.44 6.11
CA ASN A 59 28.60 17.73 5.45
C ASN A 59 27.26 18.39 5.83
N ARG A 60 26.16 17.63 5.85
CA ARG A 60 24.85 18.15 6.29
C ARG A 60 24.89 18.62 7.75
N PHE A 61 25.57 17.88 8.63
CA PHE A 61 25.74 18.29 10.03
C PHE A 61 26.57 19.57 10.18
N ARG A 62 27.67 19.71 9.42
CA ARG A 62 28.48 20.94 9.37
C ARG A 62 27.68 22.16 8.90
N LEU A 63 26.79 21.97 7.91
CA LEU A 63 25.88 23.03 7.46
C LEU A 63 24.86 23.41 8.55
N LEU A 64 24.24 22.43 9.21
CA LEU A 64 23.33 22.67 10.33
C LEU A 64 24.01 23.40 11.50
N GLN A 65 25.25 23.04 11.84
CA GLN A 65 26.03 23.77 12.84
C GLN A 65 26.28 25.22 12.41
N SER A 66 26.63 25.45 11.14
CA SER A 66 26.88 26.79 10.60
C SER A 66 25.64 27.67 10.64
N ALA A 67 24.47 27.13 10.25
CA ALA A 67 23.19 27.82 10.36
C ALA A 67 22.84 28.16 11.82
N SER A 68 23.00 27.21 12.75
CA SER A 68 22.69 27.41 14.17
C SER A 68 23.55 28.46 14.88
N GLN A 69 24.69 28.86 14.31
CA GLN A 69 25.53 29.92 14.85
C GLN A 69 25.08 31.33 14.45
N LEU A 70 24.23 31.49 13.43
CA LEU A 70 23.73 32.79 12.98
C LEU A 70 22.58 33.33 13.85
N GLU A 71 21.88 32.49 14.62
CA GLU A 71 20.77 32.90 15.50
C GLU A 71 21.23 33.39 16.91
N HIS A 72 22.52 33.70 17.11
CA HIS A 72 23.05 33.96 18.45
C HIS A 72 23.97 35.19 18.61
N ASP A 73 23.83 36.20 17.74
CA ASP A 73 24.49 37.51 17.91
C ASP A 73 23.47 38.67 18.05
N PRO A 74 23.06 39.04 19.29
CA PRO A 74 21.92 39.92 19.51
C PRO A 74 22.25 41.42 19.71
N HIS A 75 23.16 42.03 18.93
CA HIS A 75 23.32 43.50 18.94
C HIS A 75 23.80 44.13 17.62
N ARG A 76 22.87 44.77 16.86
CA ARG A 76 22.80 46.24 16.66
C ARG A 76 21.69 46.63 15.66
N ILE A 77 20.96 47.71 15.96
CA ILE A 77 19.90 48.28 15.11
C ILE A 77 20.42 49.59 14.46
N GLU A 78 19.71 50.07 13.42
CA GLU A 78 19.88 51.31 12.63
C GLU A 78 20.85 51.19 11.42
N SER A 79 20.51 51.68 10.21
CA SER A 79 19.21 52.20 9.71
C SER A 79 19.13 52.29 8.16
N ALA A 80 17.90 52.38 7.65
CA ALA A 80 17.43 52.93 6.35
C ALA A 80 17.74 52.26 4.98
N ASP A 81 16.65 52.04 4.23
CA ASP A 81 16.47 52.01 2.75
C ASP A 81 17.53 51.41 1.80
N ALA A 82 17.21 50.23 1.25
CA ALA A 82 17.00 50.05 -0.20
C ALA A 82 16.29 48.71 -0.52
N LYS A 83 15.58 48.63 -1.65
CA LYS A 83 14.93 47.40 -2.15
C LYS A 83 15.95 46.38 -2.68
N THR A 84 15.88 45.13 -2.18
CA THR A 84 16.14 43.88 -2.93
C THR A 84 15.26 42.78 -2.30
N SER A 85 14.85 41.77 -3.08
CA SER A 85 14.01 40.67 -2.58
C SER A 85 14.78 39.73 -1.65
N PRO A 86 14.15 39.13 -0.63
CA PRO A 86 14.59 37.83 -0.16
C PRO A 86 14.25 36.80 -1.26
N GLU A 87 15.24 36.02 -1.68
CA GLU A 87 15.01 34.70 -2.28
C GLU A 87 15.06 33.68 -1.13
N GLU A 88 14.10 32.76 -1.06
CA GLU A 88 14.11 31.70 -0.05
C GLU A 88 15.13 30.63 -0.45
N GLU A 89 16.06 30.27 0.44
CA GLU A 89 17.11 29.29 0.12
C GLU A 89 16.54 27.87 -0.03
N GLU A 90 16.22 27.50 -1.27
CA GLU A 90 15.80 26.13 -1.60
C GLU A 90 16.88 25.12 -1.21
N THR A 91 16.48 24.12 -0.41
CA THR A 91 17.32 22.95 -0.16
C THR A 91 17.37 22.09 -1.42
N THR A 92 18.41 22.32 -2.22
CA THR A 92 18.59 21.72 -3.56
C THR A 92 18.68 20.20 -3.54
N THR A 93 17.50 19.58 -3.66
CA THR A 93 17.37 18.27 -4.32
C THR A 93 17.79 18.43 -5.78
N VAL A 94 18.47 17.42 -6.34
CA VAL A 94 18.91 17.47 -7.74
C VAL A 94 17.74 17.06 -8.62
N VAL A 95 16.85 18.00 -8.90
CA VAL A 95 15.71 17.82 -9.81
C VAL A 95 16.21 17.70 -11.24
N GLU A 96 15.75 16.69 -11.96
CA GLU A 96 16.06 16.42 -13.35
C GLU A 96 15.67 17.61 -14.25
N PRO A 97 16.56 18.06 -15.16
CA PRO A 97 16.34 19.28 -15.94
C PRO A 97 15.12 19.19 -16.87
N GLU A 98 14.75 17.99 -17.34
CA GLU A 98 13.54 17.78 -18.16
C GLU A 98 12.27 18.02 -17.34
N LEU A 99 12.18 17.40 -16.15
CA LEU A 99 11.07 17.56 -15.21
C LEU A 99 10.91 19.01 -14.73
N ARG A 100 12.03 19.65 -14.33
CA ARG A 100 12.06 21.08 -13.97
C ARG A 100 11.58 21.98 -15.11
N THR A 101 12.06 21.73 -16.34
CA THR A 101 11.70 22.52 -17.53
C THR A 101 10.19 22.47 -17.83
N LEU A 102 9.52 21.34 -17.55
CA LEU A 102 8.07 21.21 -17.73
C LEU A 102 7.30 22.06 -16.70
N CYS A 103 7.74 22.06 -15.44
CA CYS A 103 7.18 22.89 -14.38
C CYS A 103 7.37 24.39 -14.64
N GLU A 104 8.59 24.83 -14.97
CA GLU A 104 8.89 26.24 -15.30
C GLU A 104 8.05 26.76 -16.48
N LYS A 105 7.66 25.88 -17.41
CA LYS A 105 6.84 26.20 -18.59
C LYS A 105 5.34 26.04 -18.36
N MET A 106 4.89 25.65 -17.16
CA MET A 106 3.49 25.35 -16.86
C MET A 106 2.88 24.23 -17.74
N ASP A 107 3.70 23.34 -18.32
CA ASP A 107 3.23 22.31 -19.26
C ASP A 107 2.70 21.07 -18.51
N GLY A 108 1.50 21.18 -17.95
CA GLY A 108 0.83 20.08 -17.25
C GLY A 108 0.58 18.85 -18.14
N ILE A 109 0.37 19.02 -19.44
CA ILE A 109 0.11 17.89 -20.36
C ILE A 109 1.43 17.18 -20.71
N GLY A 110 2.52 17.92 -20.92
CA GLY A 110 3.87 17.39 -21.04
C GLY A 110 4.32 16.68 -19.76
N LEU A 111 4.09 17.29 -18.59
CA LEU A 111 4.35 16.70 -17.28
C LEU A 111 3.59 15.38 -17.06
N CYS A 112 2.32 15.31 -17.45
CA CYS A 112 1.55 14.06 -17.35
C CYS A 112 2.12 12.97 -18.25
N LYS A 113 2.48 13.27 -19.50
CA LYS A 113 3.13 12.33 -20.42
C LYS A 113 4.49 11.88 -19.91
N TYR A 114 5.30 12.81 -19.42
CA TYR A 114 6.59 12.56 -18.82
C TYR A 114 6.52 11.50 -17.70
N LEU A 115 5.56 11.68 -16.78
CA LEU A 115 5.31 10.76 -15.68
C LEU A 115 4.68 9.42 -16.12
N ILE A 116 4.00 9.35 -17.28
CA ILE A 116 3.55 8.09 -17.89
C ILE A 116 4.73 7.33 -18.50
N ASP A 117 5.59 8.02 -19.26
CA ASP A 117 6.69 7.41 -20.01
C ASP A 117 7.88 7.01 -19.11
N ARG A 118 8.08 7.69 -17.98
CA ARG A 118 9.08 7.35 -16.94
C ARG A 118 8.54 6.45 -15.81
N TRP A 119 7.27 6.04 -15.84
CA TRP A 119 6.67 5.30 -14.72
C TRP A 119 7.34 3.94 -14.49
N ASP A 120 7.82 3.73 -13.27
CA ASP A 120 8.25 2.43 -12.75
C ASP A 120 7.54 2.19 -11.41
N ASP A 121 7.00 0.99 -11.19
CA ASP A 121 6.35 0.63 -9.92
C ASP A 121 7.40 0.44 -8.80
N ASP A 122 8.69 0.31 -9.13
CA ASP A 122 9.80 0.21 -8.18
C ASP A 122 10.53 1.56 -7.90
N SER A 123 10.16 2.68 -8.56
CA SER A 123 10.90 3.97 -8.46
C SER A 123 10.11 5.10 -7.76
N PRO A 124 10.66 5.77 -6.72
CA PRO A 124 9.96 6.78 -5.94
C PRO A 124 10.01 8.20 -6.56
N LEU A 125 9.41 8.39 -7.75
CA LEU A 125 9.32 9.68 -8.46
C LEU A 125 8.63 10.81 -7.64
N ASN A 126 7.91 10.49 -6.56
CA ASN A 126 7.14 11.44 -5.76
C ASN A 126 8.02 12.58 -5.18
N LEU A 127 9.12 12.26 -4.49
CA LEU A 127 9.94 13.28 -3.80
C LEU A 127 10.53 14.30 -4.77
N GLU A 128 10.94 13.85 -5.96
CA GLU A 128 11.50 14.70 -6.99
C GLU A 128 10.43 15.57 -7.66
N LEU A 129 9.25 15.01 -7.93
CA LEU A 129 8.08 15.76 -8.42
C LEU A 129 7.61 16.83 -7.42
N SER A 130 7.57 16.51 -6.13
CA SER A 130 7.19 17.40 -5.02
C SER A 130 8.15 18.60 -4.88
N ALA A 131 9.43 18.39 -5.17
CA ALA A 131 10.39 19.48 -5.35
C ALA A 131 10.19 20.24 -6.66
N ALA A 132 10.14 19.54 -7.80
CA ALA A 132 10.07 20.13 -9.13
C ALA A 132 8.87 21.06 -9.34
N ILE A 133 7.72 20.75 -8.71
CA ILE A 133 6.49 21.52 -8.87
C ILE A 133 6.60 22.95 -8.33
N ARG A 134 7.56 23.21 -7.42
CA ARG A 134 7.87 24.54 -6.86
C ARG A 134 8.38 25.53 -7.91
N TYR A 135 8.97 25.04 -9.01
CA TYR A 135 9.40 25.89 -10.14
C TYR A 135 8.25 26.35 -11.05
N SER A 136 7.01 25.89 -10.82
CA SER A 136 5.84 26.36 -11.58
C SER A 136 5.18 27.57 -10.93
N THR A 137 4.71 28.52 -11.74
CA THR A 137 4.12 29.79 -11.26
C THR A 137 2.69 29.65 -10.74
N ASP A 138 2.06 28.51 -10.97
CA ASP A 138 0.76 28.12 -10.41
C ASP A 138 0.65 26.57 -10.38
N PRO A 139 1.19 25.92 -9.33
CA PRO A 139 1.19 24.45 -9.23
C PRO A 139 -0.22 23.85 -9.31
N ALA A 140 -1.22 24.54 -8.74
CA ALA A 140 -2.60 24.08 -8.71
C ALA A 140 -3.24 24.11 -10.11
N SER A 141 -3.08 25.19 -10.88
CA SER A 141 -3.58 25.24 -12.26
C SER A 141 -2.86 24.22 -13.14
N MET A 142 -1.52 24.10 -13.04
CA MET A 142 -0.75 23.15 -13.84
C MET A 142 -1.19 21.70 -13.60
N VAL A 143 -1.41 21.30 -12.33
CA VAL A 143 -1.92 19.96 -11.98
C VAL A 143 -3.34 19.75 -12.50
N LEU A 144 -4.20 20.77 -12.42
CA LEU A 144 -5.57 20.66 -12.93
C LEU A 144 -5.61 20.57 -14.46
N ASP A 145 -4.75 21.29 -15.15
CA ASP A 145 -4.57 21.25 -16.61
C ASP A 145 -4.00 19.88 -17.06
N ALA A 146 -3.04 19.33 -16.31
CA ALA A 146 -2.50 17.98 -16.52
C ALA A 146 -3.60 16.90 -16.44
N ILE A 147 -4.44 16.99 -15.41
CA ILE A 147 -5.56 16.07 -15.18
C ILE A 147 -6.62 16.22 -16.29
N GLN A 148 -7.08 17.44 -16.57
CA GLN A 148 -8.15 17.69 -17.55
C GLN A 148 -7.71 17.36 -18.98
N GLY A 149 -6.49 17.73 -19.38
CA GLY A 149 -5.94 17.47 -20.72
C GLY A 149 -5.60 15.99 -20.98
N SER A 150 -5.44 15.17 -19.94
CA SER A 150 -5.02 13.77 -20.07
C SER A 150 -6.10 12.75 -19.72
N TYR A 151 -7.23 13.17 -19.14
CA TYR A 151 -8.32 12.29 -18.69
C TYR A 151 -8.84 11.34 -19.80
N HIS A 152 -8.86 11.82 -21.04
CA HIS A 152 -9.34 11.07 -22.21
C HIS A 152 -8.25 10.27 -22.95
N GLN A 153 -6.98 10.31 -22.52
CA GLN A 153 -5.88 9.57 -23.15
C GLN A 153 -5.83 8.08 -22.73
N THR A 154 -6.95 7.53 -22.24
CA THR A 154 -7.04 6.16 -21.76
C THR A 154 -7.09 5.15 -22.91
N GLN A 155 -6.21 4.14 -22.83
CA GLN A 155 -6.08 2.98 -23.73
C GLN A 155 -5.32 3.21 -25.05
N SER A 156 -3.98 3.11 -25.00
CA SER A 156 -3.23 2.62 -26.17
C SER A 156 -2.12 1.65 -25.76
N SER A 157 -2.09 0.48 -26.43
CA SER A 157 -1.15 -0.64 -26.23
C SER A 157 -1.29 -1.48 -24.93
N ARG A 158 -0.67 -2.68 -24.95
CA ARG A 158 -0.77 -3.72 -23.91
C ARG A 158 0.04 -3.48 -22.63
N LYS A 159 0.71 -2.33 -22.51
CA LYS A 159 1.60 -2.00 -21.38
C LYS A 159 1.49 -0.55 -20.88
N SER A 160 0.48 0.21 -21.31
CA SER A 160 0.30 1.58 -20.81
C SER A 160 0.00 1.61 -19.31
N VAL A 161 0.68 2.50 -18.60
CA VAL A 161 0.38 2.88 -17.20
C VAL A 161 -1.08 3.31 -17.09
N ASP A 162 -1.73 3.00 -15.97
CA ASP A 162 -3.03 3.62 -15.66
C ASP A 162 -2.80 5.09 -15.29
N VAL A 163 -3.08 6.00 -16.25
CA VAL A 163 -2.91 7.46 -16.13
C VAL A 163 -3.52 8.02 -14.85
N ARG A 164 -4.55 7.39 -14.28
CA ARG A 164 -5.15 7.83 -13.02
C ARG A 164 -4.23 7.64 -11.80
N ARG A 165 -3.22 6.77 -11.87
CA ARG A 165 -2.12 6.71 -10.89
C ARG A 165 -1.25 7.97 -10.95
N VAL A 166 -0.98 8.48 -12.15
CA VAL A 166 -0.25 9.76 -12.35
C VAL A 166 -1.06 10.93 -11.82
N PHE A 167 -2.38 10.93 -11.98
CA PHE A 167 -3.25 11.95 -11.36
C PHE A 167 -3.18 11.93 -9.83
N VAL A 168 -3.21 10.73 -9.21
CA VAL A 168 -3.01 10.61 -7.75
C VAL A 168 -1.63 11.13 -7.34
N LEU A 169 -0.56 10.78 -8.07
CA LEU A 169 0.81 11.24 -7.80
C LEU A 169 0.96 12.78 -7.91
N LEU A 170 0.35 13.40 -8.93
CA LEU A 170 0.34 14.86 -9.10
C LEU A 170 -0.44 15.56 -7.97
N MET A 171 -1.52 14.96 -7.48
CA MET A 171 -2.29 15.49 -6.36
C MET A 171 -1.60 15.24 -5.01
N GLU A 172 -0.89 14.13 -4.82
CA GLU A 172 0.02 13.91 -3.67
C GLU A 172 1.08 15.03 -3.62
N ALA A 173 1.76 15.31 -4.73
CA ALA A 173 2.76 16.38 -4.82
C ALA A 173 2.19 17.79 -4.58
N LEU A 174 0.96 18.09 -5.04
CA LEU A 174 0.29 19.36 -4.77
C LEU A 174 -0.08 19.52 -3.28
N ILE A 175 -0.51 18.43 -2.63
CA ILE A 175 -0.80 18.41 -1.18
C ILE A 175 0.45 18.71 -0.35
N GLU A 176 1.61 18.18 -0.75
CA GLU A 176 2.91 18.44 -0.11
C GLU A 176 3.48 19.84 -0.40
N ASN A 177 3.16 20.41 -1.57
CA ASN A 177 3.54 21.77 -1.93
C ASN A 177 2.86 22.82 -1.03
N ASN A 178 1.56 22.64 -0.76
CA ASN A 178 0.73 23.47 0.12
C ASN A 178 0.76 24.99 -0.22
N GLY A 179 0.89 25.33 -1.52
CA GLY A 179 0.76 26.70 -2.03
C GLY A 179 -0.68 27.21 -2.13
N GLU A 180 -0.85 28.50 -2.43
CA GLU A 180 -2.16 29.15 -2.54
C GLU A 180 -2.97 28.65 -3.76
N ILE A 181 -4.18 28.14 -3.51
CA ILE A 181 -5.11 27.70 -4.57
C ILE A 181 -6.07 28.84 -4.93
N LYS A 182 -5.82 29.48 -6.07
CA LYS A 182 -6.63 30.57 -6.63
C LYS A 182 -8.10 30.18 -6.80
N VAL A 183 -9.00 31.15 -6.65
CA VAL A 183 -10.46 30.93 -6.62
C VAL A 183 -10.97 30.30 -7.93
N ASP A 184 -10.50 30.74 -9.09
CA ASP A 184 -10.91 30.21 -10.39
C ASP A 184 -10.44 28.76 -10.61
N VAL A 185 -9.23 28.43 -10.15
CA VAL A 185 -8.68 27.06 -10.14
C VAL A 185 -9.50 26.16 -9.21
N ARG A 186 -9.82 26.64 -8.00
CA ARG A 186 -10.69 25.94 -7.04
C ARG A 186 -12.08 25.67 -7.65
N ASP A 187 -12.63 26.64 -8.36
CA ASP A 187 -13.91 26.55 -9.06
C ASP A 187 -13.89 25.55 -10.23
N ARG A 188 -12.80 25.50 -10.99
CA ARG A 188 -12.56 24.49 -12.04
C ARG A 188 -12.45 23.09 -11.42
N ALA A 189 -11.75 22.94 -10.30
CA ALA A 189 -11.61 21.66 -9.59
C ALA A 189 -12.94 21.19 -8.98
N LYS A 190 -13.73 22.11 -8.39
CA LYS A 190 -15.09 21.87 -7.89
C LYS A 190 -16.02 21.31 -8.97
N ARG A 191 -16.01 21.90 -10.17
CA ARG A 191 -16.78 21.39 -11.32
C ARG A 191 -16.34 19.97 -11.73
N LEU A 192 -15.04 19.69 -11.73
CA LEU A 192 -14.50 18.34 -11.98
C LEU A 192 -14.88 17.34 -10.88
N GLY A 193 -14.89 17.77 -9.62
CA GLY A 193 -15.27 16.96 -8.47
C GLY A 193 -16.71 16.46 -8.53
N TYR A 194 -17.68 17.31 -8.90
CA TYR A 194 -19.06 16.87 -9.10
C TYR A 194 -19.20 15.85 -10.23
N ASP A 195 -18.50 16.03 -11.36
CA ASP A 195 -18.47 15.04 -12.45
C ASP A 195 -17.87 13.70 -11.99
N TRP A 196 -16.72 13.72 -11.29
CA TRP A 196 -16.08 12.52 -10.76
C TRP A 196 -16.92 11.80 -9.71
N LYS A 197 -17.61 12.55 -8.83
CA LYS A 197 -18.52 11.99 -7.82
C LYS A 197 -19.59 11.07 -8.43
N THR A 198 -20.16 11.44 -9.59
CA THR A 198 -21.15 10.58 -10.30
C THR A 198 -20.58 9.23 -10.77
N LYS A 199 -19.26 9.12 -10.92
CA LYS A 199 -18.58 7.96 -11.53
C LYS A 199 -18.10 6.93 -10.51
N ILE A 200 -18.12 7.27 -9.21
CA ILE A 200 -17.62 6.44 -8.10
C ILE A 200 -18.38 5.11 -8.00
N GLY A 201 -19.69 5.17 -7.72
CA GLY A 201 -20.49 3.97 -7.45
C GLY A 201 -19.86 3.08 -6.37
N VAL A 202 -19.56 1.83 -6.72
CA VAL A 202 -18.90 0.84 -5.83
C VAL A 202 -17.42 0.62 -6.16
N LYS A 203 -16.73 1.61 -6.75
CA LYS A 203 -15.34 1.49 -7.22
C LYS A 203 -14.36 2.21 -6.28
N PRO A 204 -13.58 1.50 -5.45
CA PRO A 204 -12.66 2.13 -4.50
C PRO A 204 -11.59 3.01 -5.16
N PHE A 205 -11.18 2.74 -6.40
CA PHE A 205 -10.16 3.55 -7.06
C PHE A 205 -10.69 4.90 -7.56
N GLU A 206 -11.96 4.98 -7.98
CA GLU A 206 -12.56 6.26 -8.35
C GLU A 206 -12.85 7.10 -7.08
N ALA A 207 -13.23 6.46 -5.97
CA ALA A 207 -13.33 7.11 -4.66
C ALA A 207 -11.96 7.67 -4.21
N LEU A 208 -10.87 6.92 -4.42
CA LEU A 208 -9.51 7.36 -4.13
C LEU A 208 -9.13 8.59 -4.96
N LEU A 209 -9.41 8.54 -6.27
CA LEU A 209 -9.13 9.63 -7.21
C LEU A 209 -9.94 10.89 -6.88
N PHE A 210 -11.24 10.74 -6.55
CA PHE A 210 -12.10 11.83 -6.09
C PHE A 210 -11.59 12.46 -4.78
N LEU A 211 -11.27 11.65 -3.76
CA LEU A 211 -10.83 12.18 -2.47
C LEU A 211 -9.47 12.90 -2.56
N HIS A 212 -8.56 12.48 -3.44
CA HIS A 212 -7.33 13.26 -3.70
C HIS A 212 -7.63 14.62 -4.34
N LEU A 213 -8.63 14.73 -5.22
CA LEU A 213 -9.05 16.02 -5.77
C LEU A 213 -9.64 16.92 -4.69
N VAL A 214 -10.46 16.37 -3.78
CA VAL A 214 -11.03 17.12 -2.65
C VAL A 214 -9.93 17.61 -1.70
N ALA A 215 -8.92 16.78 -1.43
CA ALA A 215 -7.78 17.12 -0.57
C ALA A 215 -6.82 18.14 -1.20
N ALA A 216 -6.48 17.97 -2.48
CA ALA A 216 -5.46 18.78 -3.17
C ALA A 216 -5.96 20.16 -3.61
N PHE A 217 -7.28 20.32 -3.81
CA PHE A 217 -7.90 21.60 -4.15
C PHE A 217 -8.75 22.19 -3.01
N GLU A 218 -8.62 21.65 -1.79
CA GLU A 218 -9.29 22.14 -0.58
C GLU A 218 -10.80 22.32 -0.74
N LEU A 219 -11.46 21.26 -1.23
CA LEU A 219 -12.90 21.24 -1.54
C LEU A 219 -13.73 20.56 -0.45
N GLY A 220 -13.17 20.33 0.75
CA GLY A 220 -13.82 19.54 1.81
C GLY A 220 -15.21 20.06 2.20
N SER A 221 -15.39 21.38 2.22
CA SER A 221 -16.66 22.07 2.53
C SER A 221 -17.70 22.05 1.39
N GLU A 222 -17.35 21.55 0.20
CA GLU A 222 -18.23 21.54 -0.98
C GLU A 222 -19.03 20.23 -1.15
N PHE A 223 -18.79 19.27 -0.25
CA PHE A 223 -19.40 17.94 -0.21
C PHE A 223 -19.79 17.59 1.24
N SER A 224 -20.65 16.58 1.45
CA SER A 224 -21.03 16.19 2.81
C SER A 224 -19.92 15.42 3.53
N SER A 225 -19.65 15.74 4.80
CA SER A 225 -18.74 14.97 5.67
C SER A 225 -19.12 13.49 5.74
N GLU A 226 -20.41 13.15 5.66
CA GLU A 226 -20.91 11.77 5.64
C GLU A 226 -20.52 11.05 4.34
N GLU A 227 -20.70 11.71 3.18
CA GLU A 227 -20.32 11.15 1.87
C GLU A 227 -18.81 10.96 1.76
N ILE A 228 -18.03 11.96 2.22
CA ILE A 228 -16.58 11.88 2.31
C ILE A 228 -16.18 10.70 3.21
N SER A 229 -16.79 10.57 4.40
CA SER A 229 -16.52 9.46 5.33
C SER A 229 -16.81 8.09 4.70
N ASP A 230 -17.87 7.94 3.91
CA ASP A 230 -18.19 6.70 3.22
C ASP A 230 -17.22 6.38 2.07
N TYR A 231 -16.74 7.40 1.35
CA TYR A 231 -15.64 7.22 0.41
C TYR A 231 -14.33 6.87 1.11
N VAL A 232 -14.02 7.48 2.27
CA VAL A 232 -12.84 7.17 3.10
C VAL A 232 -12.91 5.70 3.58
N PHE A 233 -14.06 5.25 4.05
CA PHE A 233 -14.32 3.85 4.41
C PHE A 233 -14.12 2.88 3.23
N MET A 234 -14.51 3.30 2.02
CA MET A 234 -14.34 2.54 0.78
C MET A 234 -12.87 2.43 0.35
N ILE A 235 -12.06 3.48 0.56
CA ILE A 235 -10.64 3.50 0.19
C ILE A 235 -9.70 2.88 1.24
N GLY A 236 -10.21 2.39 2.37
CA GLY A 236 -9.42 1.84 3.49
C GLY A 236 -8.41 0.72 3.19
N LYS A 237 -8.38 0.17 1.97
CA LYS A 237 -7.35 -0.78 1.51
C LYS A 237 -6.10 -0.11 0.90
N TYR A 238 -6.12 1.20 0.68
CA TYR A 238 -5.04 1.99 0.10
C TYR A 238 -4.25 2.72 1.20
N LYS A 239 -2.92 2.88 1.00
CA LYS A 239 -2.04 3.51 2.00
C LYS A 239 -2.48 4.94 2.40
N GLN A 240 -3.13 5.66 1.47
CA GLN A 240 -3.52 7.06 1.60
C GLN A 240 -4.80 7.32 2.40
N ALA A 241 -5.52 6.28 2.87
CA ALA A 241 -6.86 6.45 3.41
C ALA A 241 -6.95 7.43 4.61
N THR A 242 -5.96 7.38 5.51
CA THR A 242 -5.86 8.29 6.66
C THR A 242 -5.26 9.65 6.29
N SER A 243 -4.18 9.69 5.49
CA SER A 243 -3.54 10.96 5.12
C SER A 243 -4.46 11.88 4.30
N VAL A 244 -5.27 11.31 3.42
CA VAL A 244 -6.29 12.04 2.66
C VAL A 244 -7.45 12.47 3.55
N CYS A 245 -7.90 11.63 4.48
CA CYS A 245 -8.90 12.00 5.50
C CYS A 245 -8.44 13.23 6.32
N ASN A 246 -7.17 13.23 6.75
CA ASN A 246 -6.56 14.36 7.47
C ASN A 246 -6.49 15.62 6.62
N LYS A 247 -6.00 15.55 5.38
CA LYS A 247 -5.85 16.74 4.51
C LYS A 247 -7.21 17.33 4.07
N ILE A 248 -8.28 16.52 4.03
CA ILE A 248 -9.65 17.03 3.80
C ILE A 248 -10.20 17.76 5.04
N GLY A 249 -9.72 17.43 6.25
CA GLY A 249 -10.13 18.10 7.49
C GLY A 249 -11.52 17.71 7.96
N LEU A 250 -11.87 16.41 7.94
CA LEU A 250 -13.10 15.93 8.56
C LEU A 250 -13.14 16.23 10.07
N ASP A 251 -14.32 16.55 10.57
CA ASP A 251 -14.57 16.79 11.99
C ASP A 251 -14.44 15.51 12.83
N SER A 252 -14.20 15.66 14.13
CA SER A 252 -13.96 14.54 15.04
C SER A 252 -15.17 13.64 15.28
N GLU A 253 -16.40 14.12 15.05
CA GLU A 253 -17.60 13.28 15.13
C GLU A 253 -17.71 12.37 13.89
N SER A 254 -17.54 12.93 12.69
CA SER A 254 -17.46 12.19 11.42
C SER A 254 -16.35 11.13 11.46
N VAL A 255 -15.14 11.51 11.90
CA VAL A 255 -14.01 10.57 12.06
C VAL A 255 -14.31 9.51 13.15
N GLY A 256 -14.89 9.90 14.28
CA GLY A 256 -15.31 8.95 15.32
C GLY A 256 -16.38 7.96 14.84
N ASN A 257 -17.31 8.39 14.00
CA ASN A 257 -18.34 7.53 13.41
C ASN A 257 -17.76 6.61 12.32
N LEU A 258 -16.80 7.09 11.53
CA LEU A 258 -15.98 6.27 10.64
C LEU A 258 -15.20 5.18 11.42
N ILE A 259 -14.56 5.53 12.54
CA ILE A 259 -13.82 4.58 13.39
C ILE A 259 -14.75 3.47 13.90
N LYS A 260 -15.96 3.81 14.41
CA LYS A 260 -16.98 2.81 14.80
C LYS A 260 -17.33 1.88 13.64
N LYS A 261 -17.64 2.43 12.45
CA LYS A 261 -17.94 1.69 11.22
C LYS A 261 -16.78 0.78 10.77
N LEU A 262 -15.53 1.16 11.03
CA LEU A 262 -14.35 0.32 10.80
C LEU A 262 -14.25 -0.84 11.82
N LEU A 263 -14.55 -0.60 13.10
CA LEU A 263 -14.59 -1.65 14.13
C LEU A 263 -15.70 -2.67 13.84
N ASP A 264 -16.93 -2.21 13.59
CA ASP A 264 -18.10 -3.05 13.31
C ASP A 264 -17.93 -3.93 12.06
N SER A 265 -17.10 -3.49 11.10
CA SER A 265 -16.74 -4.26 9.90
C SER A 265 -15.46 -5.10 10.03
N GLY A 266 -14.94 -5.28 11.25
CA GLY A 266 -13.77 -6.12 11.56
C GLY A 266 -12.43 -5.54 11.11
N LYS A 267 -12.39 -4.27 10.68
CA LYS A 267 -11.19 -3.57 10.18
C LYS A 267 -10.38 -2.94 11.33
N ALA A 268 -10.26 -3.62 12.47
CA ALA A 268 -9.73 -3.07 13.72
C ALA A 268 -8.33 -2.42 13.59
N VAL A 269 -7.42 -3.04 12.83
CA VAL A 269 -6.11 -2.47 12.47
C VAL A 269 -6.25 -1.09 11.82
N LEU A 270 -7.16 -0.95 10.86
CA LEU A 270 -7.39 0.32 10.20
C LEU A 270 -8.07 1.33 11.14
N ALA A 271 -9.05 0.89 11.94
CA ALA A 271 -9.71 1.73 12.93
C ALA A 271 -8.69 2.36 13.90
N VAL A 272 -7.73 1.56 14.39
CA VAL A 272 -6.65 2.03 15.26
C VAL A 272 -5.70 2.99 14.53
N LYS A 273 -5.37 2.74 13.26
CA LYS A 273 -4.60 3.70 12.45
C LYS A 273 -5.31 5.05 12.32
N PHE A 274 -6.64 5.06 12.16
CA PHE A 274 -7.45 6.28 12.18
C PHE A 274 -7.46 6.96 13.56
N MET A 275 -7.57 6.22 14.67
CA MET A 275 -7.52 6.79 16.03
C MET A 275 -6.24 7.62 16.25
N TYR A 276 -5.08 7.05 15.90
CA TYR A 276 -3.79 7.74 16.07
C TYR A 276 -3.52 8.81 15.00
N GLU A 277 -3.63 8.49 13.71
CA GLU A 277 -3.25 9.44 12.66
C GLU A 277 -4.23 10.60 12.52
N CYS A 278 -5.53 10.41 12.84
CA CYS A 278 -6.51 11.50 12.83
C CYS A 278 -6.69 12.15 14.22
N GLY A 279 -5.93 11.72 15.24
CA GLY A 279 -5.99 12.26 16.61
C GLY A 279 -7.27 11.94 17.41
N VAL A 280 -8.20 11.15 16.87
CA VAL A 280 -9.46 10.79 17.53
C VAL A 280 -9.28 9.52 18.37
N ILE A 281 -8.57 9.69 19.49
CA ILE A 281 -8.34 8.64 20.50
C ILE A 281 -9.44 8.67 21.57
N ASP A 282 -9.95 9.85 21.92
CA ASP A 282 -10.95 10.02 22.98
C ASP A 282 -12.24 9.23 22.69
N GLY A 283 -12.69 8.46 23.69
CA GLY A 283 -13.84 7.55 23.56
C GLY A 283 -13.53 6.19 22.95
N PHE A 284 -12.27 5.91 22.60
CA PHE A 284 -11.81 4.60 22.14
C PHE A 284 -10.70 4.02 23.03
N GLU A 285 -10.53 2.70 22.99
CA GLU A 285 -9.40 2.01 23.63
C GLU A 285 -8.57 1.31 22.53
N PRO A 286 -7.58 2.00 21.92
CA PRO A 286 -6.83 1.43 20.79
C PRO A 286 -6.10 0.14 21.16
N ILE A 287 -5.54 0.09 22.37
CA ILE A 287 -4.71 -1.01 22.86
C ILE A 287 -5.57 -2.23 23.24
N THR A 288 -6.74 -2.02 23.87
CA THR A 288 -7.73 -3.08 24.11
C THR A 288 -8.27 -3.63 22.79
N THR A 289 -8.50 -2.74 21.81
CA THR A 289 -8.93 -3.10 20.45
C THR A 289 -7.91 -4.01 19.76
N LEU A 290 -6.61 -3.66 19.75
CA LEU A 290 -5.55 -4.52 19.20
C LEU A 290 -5.44 -5.85 19.96
N LYS A 291 -5.58 -5.84 21.30
CA LYS A 291 -5.51 -7.05 22.14
C LYS A 291 -6.70 -8.00 21.87
N SER A 292 -7.91 -7.49 21.63
CA SER A 292 -9.05 -8.31 21.20
C SER A 292 -8.86 -8.83 19.77
N TYR A 293 -8.43 -7.97 18.85
CA TYR A 293 -8.18 -8.35 17.46
C TYR A 293 -7.16 -9.49 17.33
N VAL A 294 -6.04 -9.46 18.05
CA VAL A 294 -5.03 -10.55 18.04
C VAL A 294 -5.59 -11.87 18.61
N LYS A 295 -6.53 -11.80 19.56
CA LYS A 295 -7.25 -12.98 20.08
C LYS A 295 -8.24 -13.53 19.05
N GLU A 296 -8.97 -12.65 18.37
CA GLU A 296 -9.96 -13.00 17.33
C GLU A 296 -9.29 -13.58 16.07
N LEU A 297 -8.14 -13.04 15.65
CA LEU A 297 -7.32 -13.59 14.56
C LEU A 297 -6.99 -15.07 14.77
N ARG A 298 -6.60 -15.47 15.98
CA ARG A 298 -6.28 -16.87 16.31
C ARG A 298 -7.52 -17.77 16.24
N VAL A 299 -8.68 -17.26 16.67
CA VAL A 299 -9.97 -17.97 16.54
C VAL A 299 -10.39 -18.09 15.07
N ALA A 300 -10.17 -17.06 14.25
CA ALA A 300 -10.44 -17.09 12.81
C ALA A 300 -9.51 -18.06 12.06
N ALA A 301 -8.20 -18.05 12.36
CA ALA A 301 -7.23 -18.99 11.79
C ALA A 301 -7.57 -20.44 12.15
N TYR A 302 -7.95 -20.71 13.41
CA TYR A 302 -8.44 -22.02 13.83
C TYR A 302 -9.72 -22.43 13.08
N ARG A 303 -10.68 -21.51 12.93
CA ARG A 303 -11.94 -21.75 12.20
C ARG A 303 -11.69 -22.14 10.75
N ILE A 304 -10.82 -21.41 10.03
CA ILE A 304 -10.44 -21.72 8.63
C ILE A 304 -9.81 -23.11 8.54
N CYS A 305 -8.94 -23.48 9.49
CA CYS A 305 -8.38 -24.83 9.56
C CYS A 305 -9.49 -25.89 9.70
N VAL A 306 -10.42 -25.72 10.64
CA VAL A 306 -11.54 -26.66 10.89
C VAL A 306 -12.47 -26.77 9.68
N GLU A 307 -12.97 -25.66 9.14
CA GLU A 307 -13.89 -25.62 8.00
C GLU A 307 -13.29 -26.26 6.74
N GLY A 308 -11.97 -26.10 6.55
CA GLY A 308 -11.23 -26.78 5.49
C GLY A 308 -10.71 -28.18 5.86
N ASN A 309 -11.27 -28.84 6.88
CA ASN A 309 -10.90 -30.20 7.34
C ASN A 309 -9.38 -30.39 7.57
N TYR A 310 -8.71 -29.37 8.10
CA TYR A 310 -7.25 -29.29 8.28
C TYR A 310 -6.43 -29.57 7.02
N SER A 311 -7.00 -29.37 5.82
CA SER A 311 -6.30 -29.50 4.55
C SER A 311 -5.07 -28.60 4.49
N LEU A 312 -4.07 -29.00 3.69
CA LEU A 312 -2.89 -28.17 3.44
C LEU A 312 -3.25 -26.77 2.90
N LYS A 313 -4.32 -26.68 2.09
CA LYS A 313 -4.79 -25.40 1.55
C LYS A 313 -5.31 -24.50 2.67
N SER A 314 -6.22 -24.98 3.52
CA SER A 314 -6.79 -24.18 4.60
C SER A 314 -5.78 -23.86 5.69
N GLN A 315 -4.85 -24.77 6.01
CA GLN A 315 -3.73 -24.47 6.92
C GLN A 315 -2.84 -23.34 6.39
N ASN A 316 -2.50 -23.35 5.10
CA ASN A 316 -1.69 -22.28 4.52
C ASN A 316 -2.47 -20.96 4.40
N GLU A 317 -3.76 -21.01 4.05
CA GLU A 317 -4.63 -19.83 4.00
C GLU A 317 -4.85 -19.19 5.38
N ALA A 318 -5.03 -20.00 6.42
CA ALA A 318 -5.11 -19.55 7.81
C ALA A 318 -3.79 -18.90 8.27
N THR A 319 -2.66 -19.58 8.01
CA THR A 319 -1.32 -19.05 8.32
C THR A 319 -1.04 -17.73 7.59
N ASP A 320 -1.39 -17.60 6.31
CA ASP A 320 -1.11 -16.38 5.54
C ASP A 320 -1.95 -15.18 6.00
N LYS A 321 -3.21 -15.41 6.38
CA LYS A 321 -4.06 -14.38 7.00
C LYS A 321 -3.54 -14.00 8.39
N GLU A 322 -3.16 -14.97 9.23
CA GLU A 322 -2.63 -14.70 10.58
C GLU A 322 -1.30 -13.92 10.49
N VAL A 323 -0.36 -14.33 9.64
CA VAL A 323 0.93 -13.62 9.44
C VAL A 323 0.73 -12.21 8.88
N SER A 324 -0.11 -12.03 7.86
CA SER A 324 -0.38 -10.70 7.28
C SER A 324 -0.98 -9.74 8.31
N ALA A 325 -1.96 -10.20 9.08
CA ALA A 325 -2.61 -9.38 10.10
C ALA A 325 -1.69 -9.10 11.31
N LEU A 326 -0.90 -10.07 11.76
CA LEU A 326 0.09 -9.86 12.82
C LEU A 326 1.17 -8.85 12.39
N LYS A 327 1.69 -8.93 11.17
CA LYS A 327 2.65 -7.93 10.63
C LYS A 327 2.05 -6.53 10.57
N ALA A 328 0.75 -6.39 10.32
CA ALA A 328 0.06 -5.10 10.38
C ALA A 328 -0.10 -4.56 11.82
N VAL A 329 -0.33 -5.43 12.82
CA VAL A 329 -0.36 -5.03 14.24
C VAL A 329 1.05 -4.62 14.71
N ILE A 330 2.07 -5.42 14.44
CA ILE A 330 3.49 -5.11 14.74
C ILE A 330 3.88 -3.74 14.17
N LYS A 331 3.46 -3.45 12.92
CA LYS A 331 3.69 -2.14 12.31
C LYS A 331 3.01 -1.01 13.08
N ILE A 332 1.73 -1.13 13.44
CA ILE A 332 1.01 -0.09 14.21
C ILE A 332 1.64 0.14 15.60
N VAL A 333 2.09 -0.92 16.27
CA VAL A 333 2.79 -0.82 17.56
C VAL A 333 4.07 0.00 17.42
N LYS A 334 4.82 -0.17 16.33
CA LYS A 334 6.07 0.57 16.06
C LYS A 334 5.84 1.99 15.56
N ASP A 335 4.94 2.18 14.58
CA ASP A 335 4.58 3.48 14.00
C ASP A 335 4.01 4.46 15.06
N HIS A 336 3.48 3.96 16.18
CA HIS A 336 2.92 4.78 17.27
C HIS A 336 3.58 4.53 18.64
N THR A 337 4.76 3.88 18.69
CA THR A 337 5.58 3.67 19.90
C THR A 337 4.87 2.98 21.09
N LEU A 338 3.96 2.05 20.81
CA LEU A 338 3.12 1.34 21.79
C LEU A 338 3.81 0.14 22.47
N GLU A 339 5.12 -0.02 22.26
CA GLU A 339 5.92 -1.20 22.64
C GLU A 339 5.91 -1.47 24.16
N SER A 340 5.76 -0.42 24.98
CA SER A 340 5.65 -0.51 26.45
C SER A 340 4.34 -1.15 26.93
N GLU A 341 3.25 -0.94 26.18
CA GLU A 341 1.90 -1.44 26.51
C GLU A 341 1.52 -2.69 25.70
N PHE A 342 2.29 -2.99 24.65
CA PHE A 342 2.11 -4.10 23.74
C PHE A 342 3.43 -4.86 23.53
N CYS A 343 3.58 -5.98 24.25
CA CYS A 343 4.74 -6.88 24.18
C CYS A 343 4.89 -7.51 22.79
N ASP A 344 5.63 -6.82 21.92
CA ASP A 344 5.76 -7.11 20.49
C ASP A 344 6.60 -8.35 20.21
N GLU A 345 7.54 -8.71 21.09
CA GLU A 345 8.42 -9.88 20.91
C GLU A 345 7.60 -11.19 20.81
N LYS A 346 6.45 -11.23 21.50
CA LYS A 346 5.49 -12.35 21.44
C LYS A 346 4.67 -12.39 20.14
N LEU A 347 4.54 -11.26 19.42
CA LEU A 347 3.96 -11.22 18.07
C LEU A 347 5.00 -11.63 17.03
N GLU A 348 6.21 -11.08 17.11
CA GLU A 348 7.31 -11.43 16.19
C GLU A 348 7.63 -12.93 16.26
N GLN A 349 7.80 -13.50 17.46
CA GLN A 349 7.98 -14.95 17.65
C GLN A 349 6.84 -15.79 17.06
N ARG A 350 5.59 -15.29 17.09
CA ARG A 350 4.43 -15.99 16.50
C ARG A 350 4.45 -15.94 14.97
N VAL A 351 4.82 -14.80 14.38
CA VAL A 351 5.05 -14.65 12.94
C VAL A 351 6.15 -15.61 12.47
N ASP A 352 7.28 -15.61 13.19
CA ASP A 352 8.44 -16.46 12.92
C ASP A 352 8.08 -17.95 12.91
N GLU A 353 7.33 -18.40 13.93
CA GLU A 353 6.86 -19.79 14.04
C GLU A 353 5.86 -20.16 12.92
N LEU A 354 4.95 -19.25 12.58
CA LEU A 354 4.00 -19.46 11.48
C LEU A 354 4.70 -19.61 10.12
N GLU A 355 5.70 -18.78 9.84
CA GLU A 355 6.48 -18.86 8.60
C GLU A 355 7.34 -20.14 8.56
N LYS A 356 7.94 -20.54 9.68
CA LYS A 356 8.65 -21.83 9.82
C LYS A 356 7.72 -23.03 9.58
N GLN A 357 6.51 -23.02 10.15
CA GLN A 357 5.49 -24.05 9.89
C GLN A 357 5.08 -24.09 8.41
N LYS A 358 4.85 -22.95 7.77
CA LYS A 358 4.53 -22.88 6.33
C LYS A 358 5.67 -23.42 5.46
N ALA A 359 6.92 -23.08 5.79
CA ALA A 359 8.11 -23.57 5.09
C ALA A 359 8.26 -25.10 5.24
N LEU A 360 8.02 -25.65 6.43
CA LEU A 360 8.02 -27.09 6.69
C LEU A 360 6.92 -27.81 5.89
N ARG A 361 5.68 -27.29 5.90
CA ARG A 361 4.57 -27.81 5.08
C ARG A 361 4.94 -27.86 3.59
N LYS A 362 5.55 -26.78 3.06
CA LYS A 362 6.01 -26.68 1.66
C LYS A 362 7.15 -27.67 1.33
N ARG A 363 8.08 -27.92 2.26
CA ARG A 363 9.14 -28.93 2.10
C ARG A 363 8.56 -30.34 2.08
N ASN A 364 7.61 -30.62 2.97
CA ASN A 364 7.02 -31.96 3.09
C ASN A 364 6.22 -32.36 1.84
N THR A 365 5.52 -31.44 1.16
CA THR A 365 4.88 -31.75 -0.12
C THR A 365 5.85 -31.92 -1.29
N ALA A 366 6.98 -31.21 -1.30
CA ALA A 366 8.03 -31.46 -2.29
C ALA A 366 8.62 -32.88 -2.12
N ASN A 367 8.92 -33.27 -0.87
CA ASN A 367 9.47 -34.58 -0.55
C ASN A 367 8.45 -35.73 -0.72
N ALA A 368 7.15 -35.45 -0.58
CA ALA A 368 6.08 -36.43 -0.77
C ALA A 368 5.76 -36.74 -2.25
N ASN A 369 6.39 -36.04 -3.19
CA ASN A 369 6.22 -36.28 -4.64
C ASN A 369 7.55 -36.66 -5.33
N PRO A 370 8.24 -37.74 -4.89
CA PRO A 370 9.51 -38.18 -5.46
C PRO A 370 9.27 -38.90 -6.79
N ASN A 371 8.92 -38.15 -7.84
CA ASN A 371 8.79 -38.71 -9.18
C ASN A 371 10.16 -39.25 -9.64
N PRO A 372 10.32 -40.57 -9.89
CA PRO A 372 11.60 -41.12 -10.32
C PRO A 372 12.02 -40.52 -11.66
N GLN A 373 13.33 -40.50 -11.93
CA GLN A 373 13.87 -40.06 -13.21
C GLN A 373 13.31 -40.91 -14.34
N GLN A 374 12.41 -40.34 -15.15
CA GLN A 374 12.22 -40.82 -16.51
C GLN A 374 13.40 -40.31 -17.33
N GLU A 375 14.45 -41.14 -17.44
CA GLU A 375 15.53 -40.91 -18.39
C GLU A 375 14.95 -40.76 -19.81
N PRO A 376 15.46 -39.82 -20.63
CA PRO A 376 15.03 -39.69 -22.01
C PRO A 376 15.54 -40.87 -22.84
N GLN A 377 14.75 -41.94 -22.97
CA GLN A 377 15.09 -43.08 -23.84
C GLN A 377 15.15 -42.65 -25.32
N HIS A 378 16.35 -42.29 -25.76
CA HIS A 378 16.70 -42.12 -27.17
C HIS A 378 16.50 -43.44 -27.94
N LYS A 379 15.34 -43.60 -28.57
CA LYS A 379 15.08 -44.62 -29.61
C LYS A 379 14.76 -43.94 -30.94
N GLY A 380 15.79 -43.40 -31.59
CA GLY A 380 15.66 -42.88 -32.94
C GLY A 380 15.72 -43.99 -34.00
N ARG A 381 14.78 -43.99 -34.96
CA ARG A 381 15.03 -44.57 -36.30
C ARG A 381 14.10 -44.03 -37.40
N LYS A 382 14.73 -43.32 -38.35
CA LYS A 382 14.45 -43.25 -39.80
C LYS A 382 13.10 -42.68 -40.32
N ARG A 383 13.26 -41.50 -40.94
CA ARG A 383 12.55 -40.91 -42.11
C ARG A 383 11.59 -41.81 -42.93
N ALA A 384 10.49 -41.19 -43.37
CA ALA A 384 9.98 -41.25 -44.75
C ALA A 384 9.52 -39.85 -45.21
N ARG A 385 9.37 -39.59 -46.53
CA ARG A 385 9.03 -38.27 -47.11
C ARG A 385 8.23 -38.40 -48.41
N GLY A 386 7.13 -37.65 -48.54
CA GLY A 386 6.36 -37.44 -49.79
C GLY A 386 4.91 -37.02 -49.49
N GLY A 387 4.18 -36.30 -50.37
CA GLY A 387 4.62 -35.59 -51.59
C GLY A 387 3.53 -35.45 -52.67
N ASN A 388 2.84 -34.29 -52.74
CA ASN A 388 1.80 -33.89 -53.72
C ASN A 388 0.49 -34.73 -53.65
N GLY A 389 -0.73 -34.33 -54.08
CA GLY A 389 -1.34 -33.15 -54.71
C GLY A 389 -2.84 -33.45 -55.03
N THR A 390 -3.75 -32.64 -55.61
CA THR A 390 -3.87 -31.19 -55.95
C THR A 390 -5.31 -30.88 -56.45
N GLN A 391 -5.96 -29.77 -56.01
CA GLN A 391 -7.22 -29.12 -56.55
C GLN A 391 -8.57 -29.92 -56.42
N VAL A 392 -9.69 -29.45 -55.81
CA VAL A 392 -10.63 -28.28 -56.03
C VAL A 392 -11.77 -28.63 -57.04
N PRO A 393 -13.07 -28.21 -56.93
CA PRO A 393 -13.79 -27.32 -55.96
C PRO A 393 -15.11 -27.84 -55.29
N ALA A 394 -15.60 -27.09 -54.27
CA ALA A 394 -16.99 -26.63 -53.92
C ALA A 394 -18.28 -27.53 -54.06
N PRO A 395 -19.44 -27.21 -53.41
CA PRO A 395 -19.80 -25.98 -52.66
C PRO A 395 -20.49 -26.12 -51.26
N LEU A 396 -20.46 -25.00 -50.53
CA LEU A 396 -21.41 -24.47 -49.52
C LEU A 396 -22.45 -25.39 -48.83
N SER A 397 -22.37 -25.44 -47.50
CA SER A 397 -23.52 -25.22 -46.59
C SER A 397 -23.05 -24.69 -45.23
N GLN A 398 -23.91 -23.96 -44.52
CA GLN A 398 -23.60 -23.29 -43.25
C GLN A 398 -23.83 -24.22 -42.05
N GLN A 399 -22.92 -24.22 -41.06
CA GLN A 399 -23.21 -24.00 -39.63
C GLN A 399 -21.95 -24.20 -38.76
N GLN A 400 -21.91 -23.54 -37.58
CA GLN A 400 -20.76 -23.56 -36.68
C GLN A 400 -20.87 -24.68 -35.62
N PRO A 401 -19.79 -25.43 -35.35
CA PRO A 401 -19.58 -26.12 -34.07
C PRO A 401 -18.68 -25.28 -33.14
N LEU A 402 -18.95 -25.29 -31.83
CA LEU A 402 -18.10 -24.59 -30.84
C LEU A 402 -16.79 -25.35 -30.56
N PRO A 403 -15.62 -24.68 -30.54
CA PRO A 403 -14.41 -25.23 -29.95
C PRO A 403 -14.37 -24.97 -28.43
N ARG A 404 -14.65 -26.05 -27.67
CA ARG A 404 -13.87 -26.53 -26.52
C ARG A 404 -12.89 -25.53 -25.85
N SER A 405 -13.14 -25.20 -24.59
CA SER A 405 -12.23 -24.37 -23.76
C SER A 405 -10.86 -25.03 -23.55
N GLU A 406 -9.78 -24.28 -23.79
CA GLU A 406 -8.41 -24.65 -23.42
C GLU A 406 -8.00 -23.99 -22.09
N ALA A 407 -7.37 -24.77 -21.20
CA ALA A 407 -6.97 -24.29 -19.88
C ALA A 407 -5.62 -23.54 -19.93
N VAL A 408 -5.67 -22.20 -19.86
CA VAL A 408 -4.46 -21.37 -19.70
C VAL A 408 -4.02 -21.35 -18.23
N LEU A 409 -2.78 -21.77 -17.98
CA LEU A 409 -2.13 -21.68 -16.67
C LEU A 409 -1.80 -20.22 -16.33
N MET A 410 -2.37 -19.70 -15.24
CA MET A 410 -2.05 -18.37 -14.72
C MET A 410 -0.96 -18.46 -13.63
N PRO A 411 0.18 -17.77 -13.78
CA PRO A 411 1.22 -17.74 -12.76
C PRO A 411 1.01 -16.61 -11.72
N GLY A 412 1.43 -16.85 -10.48
CA GLY A 412 1.78 -15.80 -9.50
C GLY A 412 0.61 -15.10 -8.80
N LEU A 413 0.34 -15.47 -7.55
CA LEU A 413 -0.35 -14.60 -6.59
C LEU A 413 0.61 -13.49 -6.13
N GLN A 414 0.38 -12.25 -6.53
CA GLN A 414 0.98 -11.09 -5.84
C GLN A 414 0.28 -10.89 -4.49
N LEU A 415 1.07 -10.58 -3.45
CA LEU A 415 0.59 -10.33 -2.09
C LEU A 415 0.31 -8.85 -1.90
N ASN A 416 -0.92 -8.49 -1.52
CA ASN A 416 -1.27 -7.13 -1.11
C ASN A 416 -0.83 -6.89 0.35
N PRO A 417 -0.13 -5.80 0.70
CA PRO A 417 0.33 -5.56 2.08
C PRO A 417 -0.79 -5.37 3.11
N PHE A 418 -1.99 -4.99 2.68
CA PHE A 418 -3.14 -4.73 3.56
C PHE A 418 -4.16 -5.88 3.47
N GLY A 419 -4.32 -6.62 4.57
CA GLY A 419 -5.05 -7.89 4.65
C GLY A 419 -6.57 -7.78 4.57
N LEU A 420 -7.13 -7.27 3.46
CA LEU A 420 -8.55 -7.39 3.13
C LEU A 420 -8.85 -8.69 2.38
N VAL A 421 -9.80 -9.47 2.88
CA VAL A 421 -10.42 -10.59 2.14
C VAL A 421 -11.94 -10.51 2.31
N ASN A 422 -12.67 -10.20 1.24
CA ASN A 422 -14.12 -10.35 1.21
C ASN A 422 -14.48 -11.83 0.99
N SER A 423 -15.35 -12.38 1.83
CA SER A 423 -15.98 -13.67 1.59
C SER A 423 -17.13 -13.52 0.58
N ALA A 424 -16.94 -14.03 -0.63
CA ALA A 424 -18.01 -14.21 -1.63
C ALA A 424 -17.76 -15.51 -2.41
N LEU A 425 -18.51 -16.56 -2.11
CA LEU A 425 -18.44 -17.88 -2.74
C LEU A 425 -19.84 -18.32 -3.16
N GLY A 426 -19.93 -19.03 -4.30
CA GLY A 426 -21.16 -19.69 -4.74
C GLY A 426 -22.02 -18.88 -5.72
N GLY A 427 -21.70 -18.97 -7.01
CA GLY A 427 -22.64 -18.55 -8.06
C GLY A 427 -23.72 -19.63 -8.26
N GLY A 428 -24.97 -19.32 -7.91
CA GLY A 428 -26.14 -20.13 -8.25
C GLY A 428 -26.85 -19.56 -9.48
N VAL A 429 -27.13 -20.40 -10.48
CA VAL A 429 -27.80 -19.98 -11.73
C VAL A 429 -29.32 -20.07 -11.56
N VAL A 430 -30.03 -18.94 -11.73
CA VAL A 430 -31.48 -18.89 -11.92
C VAL A 430 -31.79 -17.87 -13.03
N PRO A 431 -32.64 -18.18 -14.03
CA PRO A 431 -32.83 -17.34 -15.20
C PRO A 431 -33.79 -16.16 -15.01
N TYR A 432 -33.70 -15.24 -15.96
CA TYR A 432 -34.39 -13.96 -16.08
C TYR A 432 -35.93 -14.09 -16.23
N MET A 433 -36.73 -13.44 -15.37
CA MET A 433 -38.14 -13.11 -15.62
C MET A 433 -38.62 -11.93 -14.76
N ASN A 434 -39.43 -11.05 -15.36
CA ASN A 434 -40.27 -10.00 -14.74
C ASN A 434 -41.35 -9.66 -15.78
N PRO A 435 -42.66 -9.64 -15.47
CA PRO A 435 -43.26 -8.39 -14.97
C PRO A 435 -44.48 -8.49 -14.02
N LEU A 436 -44.65 -7.45 -13.19
CA LEU A 436 -45.92 -6.79 -12.79
C LEU A 436 -47.17 -7.61 -12.38
N ALA A 437 -47.32 -7.84 -11.06
CA ALA A 437 -48.57 -7.85 -10.26
C ALA A 437 -48.20 -7.97 -8.75
N GLY A 438 -49.00 -7.64 -7.73
CA GLY A 438 -50.32 -7.01 -7.66
C GLY A 438 -51.07 -7.37 -6.36
N LEU A 439 -51.55 -6.37 -5.61
CA LEU A 439 -52.45 -6.43 -4.41
C LEU A 439 -51.92 -6.95 -3.04
N TYR A 440 -52.21 -6.13 -2.01
CA TYR A 440 -52.71 -6.42 -0.64
C TYR A 440 -52.48 -7.78 0.06
N GLY A 441 -52.04 -7.71 1.33
CA GLY A 441 -52.31 -8.77 2.33
C GLY A 441 -51.48 -8.67 3.63
N SER A 442 -52.09 -8.25 4.74
CA SER A 442 -51.46 -8.29 6.07
C SER A 442 -51.69 -9.62 6.78
N ALA A 443 -50.72 -10.12 7.56
CA ALA A 443 -50.88 -10.41 9.01
C ALA A 443 -49.73 -11.25 9.63
N ALA A 444 -49.62 -11.15 10.96
CA ALA A 444 -49.06 -12.12 11.92
C ALA A 444 -47.59 -12.55 11.81
N ALA A 445 -46.82 -12.20 12.86
CA ALA A 445 -45.60 -12.92 13.24
C ALA A 445 -45.92 -13.98 14.33
N PRO A 446 -45.29 -15.16 14.31
CA PRO A 446 -45.23 -16.06 15.45
C PRO A 446 -43.98 -15.77 16.33
N GLN A 447 -44.03 -16.20 17.60
CA GLN A 447 -43.01 -15.90 18.61
C GLN A 447 -41.80 -16.85 18.58
N SER A 448 -40.75 -16.50 19.31
CA SER A 448 -39.58 -17.35 19.54
C SER A 448 -39.92 -18.59 20.38
N VAL A 449 -39.27 -19.72 20.05
CA VAL A 449 -39.26 -20.93 20.88
C VAL A 449 -37.82 -21.20 21.31
N TYR A 450 -37.63 -21.43 22.60
CA TYR A 450 -36.33 -21.76 23.19
C TYR A 450 -35.82 -23.13 22.72
N TYR A 451 -34.53 -23.22 22.40
CA TYR A 451 -33.73 -24.39 22.77
C TYR A 451 -32.34 -23.92 23.22
N GLY A 452 -32.07 -24.03 24.52
CA GLY A 452 -30.76 -23.76 25.09
C GLY A 452 -29.89 -25.01 25.05
N GLN A 453 -28.69 -24.92 24.48
CA GLN A 453 -27.69 -26.00 24.54
C GLN A 453 -26.31 -25.44 24.88
N GLN A 454 -25.94 -25.57 26.16
CA GLN A 454 -24.65 -25.10 26.69
C GLN A 454 -23.50 -26.04 26.29
N ASN A 455 -23.05 -25.99 25.04
CA ASN A 455 -21.78 -26.62 24.66
C ASN A 455 -20.60 -25.77 25.15
N ARG A 456 -20.18 -26.05 26.39
CA ARG A 456 -18.93 -25.55 26.99
C ARG A 456 -17.74 -26.16 26.24
N PHE A 457 -17.28 -25.49 25.18
CA PHE A 457 -16.12 -25.92 24.38
C PHE A 457 -14.85 -25.99 25.25
N VAL A 458 -14.35 -27.20 25.47
CA VAL A 458 -13.05 -27.45 26.12
C VAL A 458 -11.97 -27.45 25.03
N LEU A 459 -10.93 -26.62 25.23
CA LEU A 459 -9.77 -26.56 24.33
C LEU A 459 -8.92 -27.85 24.42
N PRO A 460 -8.38 -28.36 23.30
CA PRO A 460 -7.33 -29.37 23.34
C PRO A 460 -6.09 -28.84 24.06
N GLY A 461 -5.49 -29.65 24.94
CA GLY A 461 -4.46 -29.23 25.90
C GLY A 461 -3.12 -28.73 25.34
N GLN A 462 -2.97 -28.59 24.02
CA GLN A 462 -1.80 -27.96 23.39
C GLN A 462 -1.95 -26.44 23.19
N TYR A 463 -3.11 -25.85 23.52
CA TYR A 463 -3.40 -24.42 23.30
C TYR A 463 -3.71 -23.63 24.59
N HIS A 464 -2.95 -23.86 25.66
CA HIS A 464 -2.93 -22.97 26.84
C HIS A 464 -1.80 -21.92 26.71
N PRO A 465 -2.09 -20.60 26.73
CA PRO A 465 -1.11 -19.56 26.49
C PRO A 465 -0.34 -19.10 27.75
N PRO A 466 1.00 -19.18 27.82
CA PRO A 466 1.80 -18.74 28.96
C PRO A 466 2.21 -17.25 28.85
N TYR A 467 1.27 -16.36 28.50
CA TYR A 467 1.63 -15.03 27.96
C TYR A 467 1.26 -13.80 28.80
N TYR A 468 0.58 -13.98 29.93
CA TYR A 468 0.17 -12.90 30.83
C TYR A 468 0.72 -13.11 32.26
N SER A 469 1.28 -12.06 32.85
CA SER A 469 1.09 -11.80 34.28
C SER A 469 -0.37 -11.41 34.51
N GLN A 470 -0.95 -11.75 35.67
CA GLN A 470 -2.25 -11.21 36.08
C GLN A 470 -2.16 -9.71 36.41
#